data_AF-A0A8B9MZK7-F1
#
_entry.id   AF-A0A8B9MZK7-F1
#
_cell.length_a   1.000
_cell.length_b   1.000
_cell.length_c   1.000
_cell.angle_alpha   90.00
_cell.angle_beta   90.00
_cell.angle_gamma   90.00
#
_symmetry.space_group_name_H-M   'P 1'
#
loop_
_entity.id
_entity.type
_entity.pdbx_description
1 polymer ?
#
loop_
_entity_poly.entity_id
_entity_poly.type
_entity_poly.pdbx_seq_one_letter_code
_entity_poly.pdbx_strand_id
1 'polypeptide(L)'
;DSVITMLCICFILLRLQYVLMVPAVLQTDSPGQVCLQFLNLNETISVRVILEHRTVNTTIFEKTMTASDGLQCFNFTVPPVSSAPLAFISFSASGTTVSLEERRSVMIWNTESIVFVQTDKPIYKPGQSGEYLFSL
;
A
#
# COMPACT_ATOMS: atom_id res chain seq x y z
N ASP A 1 18.97 -0.62 2.40
CA ASP A 1 18.60 -1.57 3.47
C ASP A 1 17.09 -1.61 3.69
N SER A 2 16.35 -2.09 2.70
CA SER A 2 14.90 -1.86 2.54
C SER A 2 14.02 -3.08 2.83
N VAL A 3 14.54 -4.03 3.59
CA VAL A 3 13.83 -5.25 3.96
C VAL A 3 13.57 -5.17 5.46
N ILE A 4 12.35 -5.55 5.87
CA ILE A 4 11.94 -5.80 7.27
C ILE A 4 11.27 -4.59 7.99
N THR A 5 10.09 -4.23 7.50
CA THR A 5 8.93 -3.99 8.39
C THR A 5 7.73 -4.74 7.84
N MET A 6 7.88 -6.05 7.67
CA MET A 6 6.78 -7.00 7.49
C MET A 6 6.13 -7.19 8.86
N LEU A 7 4.93 -6.65 9.04
CA LEU A 7 4.14 -6.87 10.25
C LEU A 7 3.61 -8.31 10.25
N CYS A 8 4.40 -9.23 10.80
CA CYS A 8 4.02 -10.64 10.94
C CYS A 8 3.23 -10.83 12.25
N ILE A 9 1.92 -11.06 12.14
CA ILE A 9 1.06 -11.37 13.28
C ILE A 9 0.97 -12.90 13.39
N CYS A 10 1.74 -13.51 14.28
CA CYS A 10 1.73 -14.96 14.53
C CYS A 10 0.88 -15.28 15.77
N PHE A 11 -0.32 -15.84 15.57
CA PHE A 11 -1.11 -16.45 16.65
C PHE A 11 -0.83 -17.97 16.66
N ILE A 12 -0.13 -18.45 17.70
CA ILE A 12 0.17 -19.88 17.88
C ILE A 12 -1.01 -20.56 18.59
N LEU A 13 -1.62 -21.55 17.93
CA LEU A 13 -2.23 -22.78 18.48
C LEU A 13 -3.15 -23.44 17.42
N LEU A 14 -2.63 -24.26 16.50
CA LEU A 14 -3.44 -25.09 15.54
C LEU A 14 -4.58 -24.34 14.77
N ARG A 15 -4.57 -23.02 14.84
CA ARG A 15 -5.61 -22.09 14.39
C ARG A 15 -5.21 -21.60 13.01
N LEU A 16 -6.23 -21.29 12.21
CA LEU A 16 -6.09 -20.53 10.98
C LEU A 16 -5.06 -19.41 11.14
N GLN A 17 -4.10 -19.34 10.23
CA GLN A 17 -3.13 -18.24 10.17
C GLN A 17 -3.31 -17.49 8.86
N TYR A 18 -2.97 -16.21 8.84
CA TYR A 18 -2.98 -15.41 7.63
C TYR A 18 -1.83 -14.41 7.64
N VAL A 19 -1.37 -14.04 6.46
CA VAL A 19 -0.36 -13.00 6.24
C VAL A 19 -0.91 -12.03 5.21
N LEU A 20 -1.11 -10.78 5.62
CA LEU A 20 -1.49 -9.67 4.74
C LEU A 20 -0.28 -8.75 4.58
N MET A 21 0.21 -8.66 3.35
CA MET A 21 1.37 -7.86 2.98
C MET A 21 0.92 -6.55 2.34
N VAL A 22 1.21 -5.44 3.00
CA VAL A 22 0.86 -4.09 2.57
C VAL A 22 2.11 -3.20 2.70
N PRO A 23 2.42 -2.34 1.72
CA PRO A 23 3.45 -1.33 1.87
C PRO A 23 3.09 -0.33 2.99
N ALA A 24 4.05 -0.01 3.84
CA ALA A 24 3.85 1.00 4.89
C ALA A 24 3.63 2.42 4.33
N VAL A 25 4.17 2.68 3.13
CA VAL A 25 4.02 3.93 2.39
C VAL A 25 3.39 3.62 1.02
N LEU A 26 2.26 4.26 0.74
CA LEU A 26 1.51 4.15 -0.51
C LEU A 26 1.78 5.39 -1.36
N GLN A 27 2.47 5.22 -2.49
CA GLN A 27 2.71 6.32 -3.42
C GLN A 27 1.47 6.57 -4.29
N THR A 28 1.11 7.83 -4.49
CA THR A 28 0.02 8.18 -5.40
C THR A 28 0.45 8.02 -6.85
N ASP A 29 -0.49 7.76 -7.75
CA ASP A 29 -0.23 7.65 -9.20
C ASP A 29 0.78 6.56 -9.61
N SER A 30 1.15 5.69 -8.67
CA SER A 30 1.99 4.52 -8.85
C SER A 30 1.21 3.27 -8.41
N PRO A 31 1.29 2.15 -9.14
CA PRO A 31 0.60 0.93 -8.75
C PRO A 31 1.21 0.37 -7.45
N GLY A 32 0.42 0.37 -6.38
CA GLY A 32 0.68 -0.40 -5.17
C GLY A 32 0.23 -1.85 -5.34
N GLN A 33 0.74 -2.74 -4.49
CA GLN A 33 0.36 -4.14 -4.45
C GLN A 33 0.09 -4.58 -3.01
N VAL A 34 -1.03 -5.28 -2.80
CA VAL A 34 -1.33 -6.00 -1.56
C VAL A 34 -1.34 -7.49 -1.85
N CYS A 35 -0.72 -8.29 -1.00
CA CYS A 35 -0.77 -9.74 -1.12
C CYS A 35 -1.31 -10.40 0.15
N LEU A 36 -2.06 -11.48 -0.02
CA LEU A 36 -2.71 -12.21 1.06
C LEU A 36 -2.50 -13.71 0.89
N GLN A 37 -2.19 -14.36 1.99
CA GLN A 37 -2.12 -15.82 2.08
C GLN A 37 -2.75 -16.29 3.37
N PHE A 38 -3.58 -17.34 3.29
CA PHE A 38 -4.04 -18.10 4.45
C PHE A 38 -3.25 -19.40 4.57
N LEU A 39 -3.07 -19.86 5.80
CA LEU A 39 -2.50 -21.16 6.13
C LEU A 39 -3.49 -21.90 7.03
N ASN A 40 -3.70 -23.19 6.73
CA ASN A 40 -4.66 -24.05 7.45
C ASN A 40 -6.11 -23.55 7.37
N LEU A 41 -6.50 -22.98 6.22
CA LEU A 41 -7.88 -22.64 5.93
C LEU A 41 -8.63 -23.91 5.52
N ASN A 42 -9.73 -24.22 6.22
CA ASN A 42 -10.52 -25.45 6.00
C ASN A 42 -11.92 -25.17 5.44
N GLU A 43 -12.22 -23.91 5.14
CA GLU A 43 -13.52 -23.47 4.64
C GLU A 43 -13.37 -22.36 3.62
N THR A 44 -14.45 -22.08 2.90
CA THR A 44 -14.51 -20.95 1.97
C THR A 44 -14.89 -19.68 2.74
N ILE A 45 -14.09 -18.63 2.58
CA ILE A 45 -14.27 -17.36 3.30
C ILE A 45 -14.44 -16.19 2.31
N SER A 46 -15.22 -15.19 2.70
CA SER A 46 -15.27 -13.90 2.02
C SER A 46 -14.26 -12.96 2.67
N VAL A 47 -13.41 -12.34 1.85
CA VAL A 47 -12.35 -11.45 2.30
C VAL A 47 -12.54 -10.08 1.69
N ARG A 48 -12.31 -9.04 2.49
CA ARG A 48 -12.36 -7.65 2.05
C ARG A 48 -11.19 -6.86 2.61
N VAL A 49 -10.56 -6.06 1.76
CA VAL A 49 -9.52 -5.10 2.14
C VAL A 49 -9.92 -3.71 1.66
N ILE A 50 -9.87 -2.74 2.57
CA ILE A 50 -10.32 -1.37 2.36
C ILE A 50 -9.19 -0.41 2.76
N LEU A 51 -8.91 0.56 1.90
CA LEU A 51 -8.15 1.76 2.25
C LEU A 51 -9.10 2.82 2.79
N GLU A 52 -8.94 3.17 4.06
CA GLU A 52 -9.64 4.24 4.73
C GLU A 52 -8.79 5.50 4.72
N HIS A 53 -9.29 6.55 4.08
CA HIS A 53 -8.67 7.87 4.13
C HIS A 53 -9.73 8.91 4.44
N ARG A 54 -9.63 9.52 5.63
CA ARG A 54 -10.59 10.53 6.14
C ARG A 54 -12.02 9.98 6.19
N THR A 55 -12.87 10.45 5.30
CA THR A 55 -14.29 10.09 5.18
C THR A 55 -14.56 9.23 3.95
N VAL A 56 -13.51 8.83 3.22
CA VAL A 56 -13.61 8.03 2.00
C VAL A 56 -13.00 6.66 2.25
N ASN A 57 -13.78 5.63 1.94
CA ASN A 57 -13.36 4.23 2.01
C ASN A 57 -13.25 3.69 0.58
N THR A 58 -12.06 3.29 0.19
CA THR A 58 -11.78 2.70 -1.11
C THR A 58 -11.55 1.20 -0.94
N THR A 59 -12.43 0.37 -1.50
CA THR A 59 -12.20 -1.08 -1.52
C THR A 59 -11.02 -1.40 -2.43
N ILE A 60 -9.96 -2.01 -1.89
CA ILE A 60 -8.82 -2.50 -2.68
C ILE A 60 -9.22 -3.78 -3.39
N PHE A 61 -9.78 -4.74 -2.65
CA PHE A 61 -10.39 -5.94 -3.21
C PHE A 61 -11.44 -6.53 -2.28
N GLU A 62 -12.36 -7.29 -2.87
CA GLU A 62 -13.31 -8.14 -2.19
C GLU A 62 -13.41 -9.45 -2.96
N LYS A 63 -13.11 -10.58 -2.33
CA LYS A 63 -13.01 -11.88 -3.01
C LYS A 63 -13.28 -13.03 -2.05
N THR A 64 -13.83 -14.10 -2.61
CA THR A 64 -13.92 -15.40 -1.93
C THR A 64 -12.60 -16.16 -2.05
N MET A 65 -12.10 -16.69 -0.93
CA MET A 65 -10.90 -17.52 -0.87
C MET A 65 -11.19 -18.90 -0.27
N THR A 66 -10.43 -19.89 -0.71
CA THR A 66 -10.57 -21.32 -0.39
C THR A 66 -9.24 -21.90 0.09
N ALA A 67 -9.27 -23.10 0.67
CA ALA A 67 -8.08 -23.82 1.15
C ALA A 67 -6.99 -24.03 0.08
N SER A 68 -7.39 -24.14 -1.20
CA SER A 68 -6.49 -24.34 -2.33
C SER A 68 -5.85 -23.06 -2.86
N ASP A 69 -6.35 -21.88 -2.44
CA ASP A 69 -5.79 -20.63 -2.92
C ASP A 69 -4.42 -20.40 -2.30
N GLY A 70 -3.39 -20.32 -3.16
CA GLY A 70 -2.05 -19.89 -2.77
C GLY A 70 -1.99 -18.39 -2.47
N LEU A 71 -0.79 -17.83 -2.48
CA LEU A 71 -0.59 -16.38 -2.36
C LEU A 71 -1.37 -15.64 -3.47
N GLN A 72 -2.27 -14.75 -3.09
CA GLN A 72 -3.00 -13.89 -4.01
C GLN A 72 -2.49 -12.45 -3.87
N CYS A 73 -2.18 -11.80 -4.99
CA CYS A 73 -1.73 -10.42 -5.02
C CYS A 73 -2.67 -9.56 -5.87
N PHE A 74 -2.94 -8.35 -5.41
CA PHE A 74 -3.88 -7.41 -6.01
C PHE A 74 -3.18 -6.06 -6.17
N ASN A 75 -3.19 -5.55 -7.40
CA ASN A 75 -2.67 -4.22 -7.69
C ASN A 75 -3.78 -3.19 -7.47
N PHE A 76 -3.40 -2.02 -6.98
CA PHE A 76 -4.31 -0.90 -6.76
C PHE A 76 -3.55 0.42 -6.91
N THR A 77 -4.28 1.50 -7.17
CA THR A 77 -3.69 2.84 -7.26
C THR A 77 -4.37 3.74 -6.26
N VAL A 78 -3.58 4.59 -5.60
CA VAL A 78 -4.09 5.59 -4.66
C VAL A 78 -4.14 6.94 -5.37
N PRO A 79 -5.29 7.64 -5.38
CA PRO A 79 -5.37 8.97 -5.95
C PRO A 79 -4.59 10.00 -5.10
N PRO A 80 -4.13 11.12 -5.69
CA PRO A 80 -3.50 12.22 -4.97
C PRO A 80 -4.32 12.72 -3.78
N VAL A 81 -3.69 12.94 -2.63
CA VAL A 81 -4.36 13.43 -1.41
C VAL A 81 -3.91 14.85 -1.06
N SER A 82 -4.84 15.76 -0.81
CA SER A 82 -4.52 17.19 -0.71
C SER A 82 -3.95 17.65 0.63
N SER A 83 -3.90 16.82 1.68
CA SER A 83 -3.60 17.36 3.02
C SER A 83 -3.14 16.41 4.12
N ALA A 84 -3.79 15.26 4.35
CA ALA A 84 -3.36 14.35 5.43
C ALA A 84 -2.74 13.08 4.83
N PRO A 85 -1.48 12.75 5.15
CA PRO A 85 -0.85 11.54 4.63
C PRO A 85 -1.29 10.28 5.41
N LEU A 86 -1.82 10.41 6.62
CA LEU A 86 -2.23 9.23 7.41
C LEU A 86 -3.50 8.58 6.84
N ALA A 87 -3.44 7.28 6.59
CA ALA A 87 -4.54 6.44 6.17
C ALA A 87 -4.53 5.11 6.95
N PHE A 88 -5.54 4.27 6.74
CA PHE A 88 -5.61 2.95 7.36
C PHE A 88 -5.98 1.89 6.34
N ILE A 89 -5.39 0.70 6.47
CA ILE A 89 -5.87 -0.51 5.83
C ILE A 89 -6.72 -1.27 6.83
N SER A 90 -7.97 -1.53 6.45
CA SER A 90 -8.89 -2.38 7.18
C SER A 90 -9.09 -3.68 6.42
N PHE A 91 -8.80 -4.79 7.09
CA PHE A 91 -8.94 -6.14 6.60
C PHE A 91 -10.06 -6.83 7.36
N SER A 92 -10.94 -7.52 6.63
CA SER A 92 -11.90 -8.42 7.22
C SER A 92 -11.98 -9.73 6.44
N ALA A 93 -12.20 -10.82 7.18
CA ALA A 93 -12.47 -12.13 6.61
C ALA A 93 -13.59 -12.82 7.40
N SER A 94 -14.58 -13.35 6.68
CA SER A 94 -15.77 -13.97 7.25
C SER A 94 -16.09 -15.31 6.59
N GLY A 95 -16.35 -16.32 7.41
CA GLY A 95 -16.77 -17.65 7.04
C GLY A 95 -17.76 -18.22 8.06
N THR A 96 -17.97 -19.52 8.04
CA THR A 96 -18.80 -20.25 9.02
C THR A 96 -18.16 -20.26 10.41
N THR A 97 -16.83 -20.41 10.48
CA THR A 97 -16.05 -20.42 11.73
C THR A 97 -15.00 -19.32 11.80
N VAL A 98 -14.65 -18.72 10.67
CA VAL A 98 -13.72 -17.59 10.57
C VAL A 98 -14.45 -16.27 10.76
N SER A 99 -13.96 -15.45 11.70
CA SER A 99 -14.27 -14.03 11.78
C SER A 99 -13.00 -13.29 12.20
N LEU A 100 -12.43 -12.53 11.27
CA LEU A 100 -11.21 -11.76 11.45
C LEU A 100 -11.46 -10.32 11.07
N GLU A 101 -10.99 -9.40 11.89
CA GLU A 101 -10.95 -7.97 11.60
C GLU A 101 -9.63 -7.41 12.10
N GLU A 102 -8.93 -6.66 11.26
CA GLU A 102 -7.66 -6.04 11.59
C GLU A 102 -7.59 -4.66 10.93
N ARG A 103 -7.00 -3.70 11.62
CA ARG A 103 -6.85 -2.33 11.12
C ARG A 103 -5.45 -1.80 11.39
N ARG A 104 -4.73 -1.38 10.36
CA ARG A 104 -3.35 -0.90 10.45
C ARG A 104 -3.17 0.44 9.75
N SER A 105 -2.40 1.33 10.37
CA SER A 105 -2.05 2.63 9.79
C SER A 105 -1.04 2.48 8.66
N VAL A 106 -1.21 3.28 7.61
CA VAL A 106 -0.27 3.44 6.49
C VAL A 106 -0.11 4.93 6.19
N MET A 107 0.97 5.28 5.48
CA MET A 107 1.19 6.65 5.02
C MET A 107 0.95 6.73 3.51
N ILE A 108 0.11 7.65 3.06
CA ILE A 108 -0.01 8.04 1.66
C ILE A 108 1.01 9.14 1.40
N TRP A 109 1.86 8.93 0.40
CA TRP A 109 2.85 9.87 -0.07
C TRP A 109 2.48 10.30 -1.48
N ASN A 110 2.21 11.60 -1.68
CA ASN A 110 1.98 12.10 -3.03
C ASN A 110 3.27 11.97 -3.84
N THR A 111 3.19 11.39 -5.02
CA THR A 111 4.33 11.39 -5.93
C THR A 111 4.62 12.83 -6.32
N GLU A 112 5.74 13.36 -5.84
CA GLU A 112 6.25 14.65 -6.26
C GLU A 112 6.99 14.47 -7.58
N SER A 113 6.72 15.34 -8.55
CA SER A 113 7.53 15.41 -9.76
C SER A 113 8.92 15.88 -9.38
N ILE A 114 9.93 15.04 -9.59
CA ILE A 114 11.33 15.44 -9.42
C ILE A 114 11.71 16.29 -10.62
N VAL A 115 11.89 17.60 -10.41
CA VAL A 115 12.34 18.52 -11.46
C VAL A 115 13.84 18.69 -11.37
N PHE A 116 14.55 18.35 -12.44
CA PHE A 116 15.97 18.64 -12.58
C PHE A 116 16.15 19.97 -13.30
N VAL A 117 16.99 20.84 -12.73
CA VAL A 117 17.42 22.08 -13.37
C VAL A 117 18.86 21.93 -13.78
N GLN A 118 19.11 22.01 -15.09
CA GLN A 118 20.45 22.04 -15.65
C GLN A 118 20.76 23.44 -16.11
N THR A 119 21.81 24.04 -15.56
CA THR A 119 22.34 25.33 -16.02
C THR A 119 23.48 25.10 -17.01
N ASP A 120 23.69 26.02 -17.96
CA ASP A 120 24.82 25.90 -18.89
C ASP A 120 26.18 25.94 -18.17
N LYS A 121 26.23 26.64 -17.02
CA LYS A 121 27.42 26.72 -16.16
C LYS A 121 27.05 26.60 -14.67
N PRO A 122 27.96 26.09 -13.84
CA PRO A 122 27.74 26.01 -12.39
C PRO A 122 27.93 27.36 -11.67
N ILE A 123 28.64 28.32 -12.26
CA ILE A 123 28.97 29.61 -11.64
C ILE A 123 28.91 30.74 -12.69
N TYR A 124 28.27 31.87 -12.34
CA TYR A 124 28.15 33.07 -13.18
C TYR A 124 28.85 34.27 -12.56
N LYS A 125 29.34 35.18 -13.41
CA LYS A 125 29.86 36.48 -12.96
C LYS A 125 28.74 37.52 -12.83
N PRO A 126 28.93 38.59 -12.03
CA PRO A 126 27.97 39.69 -11.95
C PRO A 126 27.66 40.29 -13.34
N GLY A 127 26.36 40.40 -13.68
CA GLY A 127 25.88 40.93 -14.96
C GLY A 127 25.79 39.91 -16.10
N GLN A 128 26.16 38.66 -15.88
CA GLN A 128 26.05 37.60 -16.89
C GLN A 128 24.67 36.93 -16.85
N SER A 129 24.00 36.85 -18.00
CA SER A 129 22.80 36.00 -18.16
C SER A 129 23.20 34.54 -18.36
N GLY A 130 22.46 33.62 -17.74
CA GLY A 130 22.61 32.18 -17.92
C GLY A 130 21.42 31.56 -18.62
N GLU A 131 21.65 30.40 -19.21
CA GLU A 131 20.62 29.53 -19.76
C GLU A 131 20.37 28.34 -18.83
N TYR A 132 19.13 27.91 -18.74
CA TYR A 132 18.74 26.76 -17.94
C TYR A 132 17.64 25.94 -18.62
N LEU A 133 17.70 24.63 -18.40
CA LEU A 133 16.75 23.66 -18.89
C LEU A 133 16.06 22.96 -17.71
N PHE A 134 14.74 22.86 -17.77
CA PHE A 134 13.95 22.02 -16.88
C PHE A 134 13.79 20.63 -17.51
N SER A 135 14.06 19.58 -16.73
CA SER A 135 13.80 18.19 -17.10
C SER A 135 12.93 17.54 -16.02
N LEU A 136 11.93 16.76 -16.46
CA LEU A 136 11.01 16.00 -15.62
C LEU A 136 11.40 14.52 -15.60
#